data_AF-A0A7Y2JW89-F1
#
_entry.id   AF-A0A7Y2JW89-F1
#
_cell.length_a   1.000
_cell.length_b   1.000
_cell.length_c   1.000
_cell.angle_alpha   90.00
_cell.angle_beta   90.00
_cell.angle_gamma   90.00
#
_symmetry.space_group_name_H-M   'P 1'
#
loop_
_entity.id
_entity.type
_entity.pdbx_description
1 polymer ?
#
loop_
_entity_poly.entity_id
_entity_poly.type
_entity_poly.pdbx_seq_one_letter_code
_entity_poly.pdbx_strand_id
1 'polypeptide(L)'
;MIDETTRNEIGALGRRAHDLTEAAYRQHAATRGGPGWSDKQRILLADMALHLLQTAIREGELPADELKRNLYAILTVSDQFLPGHGLKSGADQLHAGALSQPSVPNQGG
;
A
#
# COMPACT_ATOMS: atom_id res chain seq x y z
N MET A 1 13.16 -19.80 -2.44
CA MET A 1 13.32 -18.54 -3.20
C MET A 1 12.33 -18.59 -4.34
N ILE A 2 11.53 -17.54 -4.56
CA ILE A 2 10.66 -17.48 -5.75
C ILE A 2 11.58 -17.37 -6.97
N ASP A 3 11.43 -18.27 -7.94
CA ASP A 3 12.21 -18.21 -9.18
C ASP A 3 11.78 -17.03 -10.06
N GLU A 4 12.65 -16.63 -10.99
CA GLU A 4 12.42 -15.48 -11.84
C GLU A 4 11.16 -15.60 -12.71
N THR A 5 10.85 -16.80 -13.21
CA THR A 5 9.67 -17.01 -14.06
C THR A 5 8.40 -16.78 -13.26
N THR A 6 8.30 -17.41 -12.08
CA THR A 6 7.18 -17.23 -11.16
C THR A 6 7.06 -15.76 -10.72
N ARG A 7 8.17 -15.08 -10.40
CA ARG A 7 8.18 -13.66 -10.00
C ARG A 7 7.62 -12.77 -11.12
N ASN A 8 8.07 -12.99 -12.35
CA ASN A 8 7.63 -12.22 -13.51
C ASN A 8 6.15 -12.44 -13.81
N GLU A 9 5.66 -13.66 -13.66
CA GLU A 9 4.24 -13.99 -13.82
C GLU A 9 3.38 -13.30 -12.76
N ILE A 10 3.78 -13.36 -11.48
CA ILE A 10 3.09 -12.66 -10.39
C ILE A 10 3.08 -11.15 -10.67
N GLY A 11 4.20 -10.58 -11.12
CA GLY A 11 4.27 -9.16 -11.46
C GLY A 11 3.39 -8.77 -12.64
N ALA A 12 3.30 -9.62 -13.67
CA ALA A 12 2.43 -9.38 -14.82
C ALA A 12 0.94 -9.49 -14.45
N LEU A 13 0.56 -10.42 -13.58
CA LEU A 13 -0.80 -10.51 -13.04
C LEU A 13 -1.11 -9.31 -12.14
N GLY A 14 -0.20 -8.93 -11.26
CA GLY A 14 -0.35 -7.78 -10.37
C GLY A 14 -0.50 -6.45 -11.10
N ARG A 15 0.25 -6.22 -12.19
CA ARG A 15 0.08 -5.04 -13.05
C ARG A 15 -1.30 -5.00 -13.72
N ARG A 16 -1.73 -6.12 -14.33
CA ARG A 16 -3.06 -6.21 -14.95
C ARG A 16 -4.18 -5.97 -13.94
N ALA A 17 -4.06 -6.54 -12.74
CA ALA A 17 -5.03 -6.32 -11.67
C ALA A 17 -5.06 -4.85 -11.24
N HIS A 18 -3.89 -4.19 -11.14
CA HIS A 18 -3.79 -2.78 -10.78
C HIS A 18 -4.47 -1.87 -11.82
N ASP A 19 -4.23 -2.10 -13.11
CA ASP A 19 -4.88 -1.33 -14.17
C ASP A 19 -6.42 -1.44 -14.10
N LEU A 20 -6.92 -2.64 -13.79
CA LEU A 20 -8.36 -2.90 -13.63
C LEU A 20 -8.93 -2.23 -12.37
N THR A 21 -8.24 -2.31 -11.22
CA THR A 21 -8.69 -1.68 -9.98
C THR A 21 -8.67 -0.15 -10.09
N GLU A 22 -7.62 0.42 -10.68
CA GLU A 22 -7.50 1.86 -10.91
C GLU A 22 -8.62 2.37 -11.84
N ALA A 23 -8.88 1.66 -12.94
CA ALA A 23 -9.98 2.00 -13.85
C ALA A 23 -11.34 1.92 -13.16
N ALA A 24 -11.61 0.84 -12.43
CA ALA A 24 -12.87 0.65 -11.70
C ALA A 24 -13.06 1.74 -10.64
N TYR A 25 -12.00 2.10 -9.89
CA TYR A 25 -12.07 3.16 -8.88
C TYR A 25 -12.38 4.52 -9.50
N ARG A 26 -11.72 4.87 -10.61
CA ARG A 26 -11.94 6.14 -11.33
C ARG A 26 -13.35 6.25 -11.90
N GLN A 27 -13.90 5.15 -12.42
CA GLN A 27 -15.24 5.11 -13.00
C GLN A 27 -16.35 5.05 -11.95
N HIS A 28 -16.03 4.73 -10.69
CA HIS A 28 -17.01 4.62 -9.62
C HIS A 28 -17.54 6.00 -9.19
N ALA A 29 -18.81 6.30 -9.49
CA ALA A 29 -19.42 7.61 -9.27
C ALA A 29 -19.64 7.99 -7.80
N ALA A 30 -19.57 7.03 -6.87
CA ALA A 30 -19.83 7.30 -5.45
C ALA A 30 -18.90 8.39 -4.87
N THR A 31 -19.49 9.20 -4.01
CA THR A 31 -18.86 10.26 -3.24
C THR A 31 -18.85 9.90 -1.76
N ARG A 32 -17.98 10.57 -0.99
CA ARG A 32 -17.83 10.29 0.44
C ARG A 32 -19.14 10.48 1.19
N GLY A 33 -19.53 9.45 1.97
CA GLY A 33 -20.79 9.43 2.72
C GLY A 33 -22.04 9.11 1.88
N GLY A 34 -21.90 9.00 0.56
CA GLY A 34 -22.99 8.62 -0.34
C GLY A 34 -23.16 7.10 -0.48
N PRO A 35 -24.26 6.67 -1.11
CA PRO A 35 -24.47 5.27 -1.48
C PRO A 35 -23.30 4.74 -2.33
N GLY A 36 -22.84 3.52 -2.04
CA GLY A 36 -21.72 2.89 -2.74
C GLY A 36 -20.32 3.42 -2.38
N TRP A 37 -20.19 4.34 -1.41
CA TRP A 37 -18.87 4.78 -0.94
C TRP A 37 -18.03 3.62 -0.41
N SER A 38 -18.66 2.72 0.36
CA SER A 38 -17.99 1.53 0.92
C SER A 38 -17.40 0.65 -0.19
N ASP A 39 -18.15 0.39 -1.26
CA ASP A 39 -17.65 -0.42 -2.39
C ASP A 39 -16.53 0.29 -3.15
N LYS A 40 -16.63 1.61 -3.35
CA LYS A 40 -15.54 2.41 -3.90
C LYS A 40 -14.26 2.30 -3.04
N GLN A 41 -14.39 2.32 -1.72
CA GLN A 41 -13.25 2.15 -0.81
C GLN A 41 -12.69 0.73 -0.81
N ARG A 42 -13.49 -0.31 -1.09
CA ARG A 42 -13.01 -1.69 -1.26
C ARG A 42 -12.12 -1.81 -2.50
N ILE A 43 -12.52 -1.17 -3.61
CA ILE A 43 -11.70 -1.12 -4.83
C ILE A 43 -10.37 -0.40 -4.54
N LEU A 44 -10.43 0.73 -3.83
CA LEU A 44 -9.21 1.45 -3.42
C LEU A 44 -8.30 0.60 -2.53
N LEU A 45 -8.86 -0.14 -1.57
CA LEU A 45 -8.09 -1.02 -0.71
C LEU A 45 -7.38 -2.12 -1.51
N ALA A 46 -8.10 -2.73 -2.47
CA ALA A 46 -7.51 -3.73 -3.36
C ALA A 46 -6.37 -3.13 -4.20
N ASP A 47 -6.54 -1.92 -4.71
CA ASP A 47 -5.51 -1.21 -5.48
C ASP A 47 -4.26 -0.92 -4.63
N MET A 48 -4.42 -0.43 -3.40
CA MET A 48 -3.31 -0.19 -2.48
C MET A 48 -2.57 -1.49 -2.09
N ALA A 49 -3.29 -2.60 -1.96
CA ALA A 49 -2.68 -3.91 -1.74
C ALA A 49 -1.84 -4.37 -2.95
N LEU A 50 -2.25 -4.03 -4.18
CA LEU A 50 -1.49 -4.33 -5.40
C LEU A 50 -0.21 -3.49 -5.50
N HIS A 51 -0.23 -2.23 -5.05
CA HIS A 51 1.01 -1.45 -4.88
C HIS A 51 1.99 -2.13 -3.93
N LEU A 52 1.50 -2.62 -2.78
CA LEU A 52 2.34 -3.38 -1.83
C LEU A 52 2.89 -4.66 -2.47
N LEU A 53 2.05 -5.43 -3.16
CA LEU A 53 2.49 -6.62 -3.89
C LEU A 53 3.64 -6.29 -4.84
N GLN A 54 3.46 -5.27 -5.69
CA GLN A 54 4.47 -4.85 -6.66
C GLN A 54 5.78 -4.44 -5.98
N THR A 55 5.73 -3.70 -4.87
CA THR A 55 6.93 -3.34 -4.09
C THR A 55 7.59 -4.58 -3.47
N ALA A 56 6.81 -5.53 -2.95
CA ALA A 56 7.31 -6.71 -2.24
C ALA A 56 7.92 -7.79 -3.15
N ILE A 57 7.44 -7.92 -4.40
CA ILE A 57 7.95 -8.94 -5.33
C ILE A 57 9.16 -8.48 -6.16
N ARG A 58 9.49 -7.18 -6.12
CA ARG A 58 10.68 -6.64 -6.81
C ARG A 58 11.94 -7.36 -6.33
N GLU A 59 12.92 -7.49 -7.22
CA GLU A 59 14.22 -8.01 -6.83
C GLU A 59 15.01 -7.01 -6.00
N GLY A 60 15.86 -7.53 -5.12
CA GLY A 60 16.69 -6.73 -4.24
C GLY A 60 16.05 -6.45 -2.88
N GLU A 61 16.55 -5.42 -2.21
CA GLU A 61 16.10 -5.02 -0.88
C GLU A 61 14.73 -4.33 -0.95
N LEU A 62 13.86 -4.65 0.00
CA LEU A 62 12.55 -4.02 0.12
C LEU A 62 12.71 -2.55 0.56
N PRO A 63 12.38 -1.55 -0.27
CA PRO A 63 12.63 -0.16 0.08
C PRO A 63 11.75 0.24 1.27
N ALA A 64 12.38 0.51 2.43
CA ALA A 64 11.68 0.76 3.68
C ALA A 64 10.65 1.90 3.57
N ASP A 65 10.98 2.96 2.83
CA ASP A 65 10.07 4.09 2.65
C ASP A 65 8.89 3.77 1.73
N GLU A 66 9.07 2.95 0.69
CA GLU A 66 7.95 2.47 -0.13
C GLU A 66 7.03 1.56 0.69
N LEU A 67 7.61 0.64 1.48
CA LEU A 67 6.85 -0.23 2.36
C LEU A 67 6.01 0.58 3.35
N LYS A 68 6.61 1.59 4.01
CA LYS A 68 5.90 2.46 4.94
C LYS A 68 4.76 3.22 4.27
N ARG A 69 4.98 3.77 3.06
CA ARG A 69 3.93 4.45 2.28
C ARG A 69 2.78 3.50 1.92
N ASN A 70 3.10 2.29 1.46
CA ASN A 70 2.10 1.27 1.12
C ASN A 70 1.26 0.88 2.34
N LEU A 71 1.92 0.57 3.47
CA LEU A 71 1.24 0.24 4.73
C LEU A 71 0.40 1.41 5.24
N TYR A 72 0.90 2.63 5.13
CA TYR A 72 0.16 3.84 5.52
C TYR A 72 -1.17 3.93 4.76
N ALA A 73 -1.12 3.80 3.44
CA ALA A 73 -2.31 3.88 2.59
C ALA A 73 -3.30 2.76 2.90
N ILE A 74 -2.83 1.51 3.00
CA ILE A 74 -3.67 0.35 3.31
C ILE A 74 -4.36 0.51 4.67
N LEU A 75 -3.62 0.88 5.71
CA LEU A 75 -4.16 1.04 7.06
C LEU A 75 -5.15 2.21 7.15
N THR A 76 -4.85 3.32 6.47
CA THR A 76 -5.76 4.48 6.39
C THR A 76 -7.09 4.11 5.73
N VAL A 77 -7.06 3.35 4.63
CA VAL A 77 -8.30 2.90 3.98
C VAL A 77 -9.01 1.85 4.83
N SER A 78 -8.27 0.90 5.42
CA SER A 78 -8.80 -0.18 6.27
C SER A 78 -9.52 0.33 7.53
N ASP A 79 -9.08 1.46 8.09
CA ASP A 79 -9.70 2.08 9.27
C ASP A 79 -11.19 2.37 9.07
N GLN A 80 -11.62 2.65 7.83
CA GLN A 80 -13.02 2.86 7.48
C GLN A 80 -13.87 1.58 7.58
N PHE A 81 -13.24 0.41 7.48
CA PHE A 81 -13.91 -0.90 7.55
C PHE A 81 -13.80 -1.54 8.94
N LEU A 82 -12.82 -1.12 9.74
CA LEU A 82 -12.55 -1.64 11.08
C LEU A 82 -12.58 -0.49 12.11
N PRO A 83 -13.74 0.17 12.29
CA PRO A 83 -13.84 1.29 13.20
C PRO A 83 -13.43 0.88 14.62
N GLY A 84 -12.76 1.78 15.33
CA GLY A 84 -12.35 1.58 16.73
C GLY A 84 -11.05 0.81 16.94
N HIS A 85 -10.39 0.32 15.88
CA HIS A 85 -9.11 -0.40 15.98
C HIS A 85 -7.87 0.52 15.91
N GLY A 86 -8.07 1.82 15.66
CA GLY A 86 -6.98 2.81 15.65
C GLY A 86 -5.95 2.59 14.53
N LEU A 87 -6.36 2.00 13.40
CA LEU A 87 -5.44 1.63 12.32
C LEU A 87 -4.77 2.85 11.71
N LYS A 88 -5.54 3.94 11.56
CA LYS A 88 -4.98 5.21 11.09
C LYS A 88 -3.92 5.77 12.04
N SER A 89 -4.16 5.72 13.35
CA SER A 89 -3.17 6.18 14.33
C SER A 89 -1.90 5.34 14.31
N GLY A 90 -2.01 4.02 14.13
CA GLY A 90 -0.85 3.15 13.90
C GLY A 90 -0.10 3.48 12.61
N ALA A 91 -0.83 3.79 11.53
CA ALA A 91 -0.27 4.24 10.26
C ALA A 91 0.54 5.54 10.42
N ASP A 92 -0.05 6.54 11.09
CA ASP A 92 0.60 7.83 11.34
C ASP A 92 1.92 7.67 12.13
N GLN A 93 1.96 6.77 13.12
CA GLN A 93 3.18 6.46 13.87
C GLN A 93 4.26 5.80 13.00
N LEU A 94 3.87 4.85 12.14
CA LEU A 94 4.79 4.20 11.19
C LEU A 94 5.39 5.22 10.21
N HIS A 95 4.59 6.19 9.78
CA HIS A 95 5.07 7.22 8.86
C HIS A 95 5.93 8.28 9.57
N ALA A 96 5.53 8.73 10.77
CA ALA A 96 6.27 9.72 11.55
C ALA A 96 7.64 9.19 12.03
N GLY A 97 7.71 7.92 12.47
CA GLY A 97 8.97 7.26 12.81
C GLY A 97 9.97 7.16 11.63
N ALA A 98 9.50 7.32 10.39
CA ALA A 98 10.35 7.40 9.21
C ALA A 98 11.09 8.74 9.07
N LEU A 99 10.50 9.83 9.57
CA LEU A 99 11.05 11.19 9.48
C LEU A 99 11.98 11.52 10.67
N SER A 100 12.10 10.62 11.64
CA SER A 100 12.83 10.87 12.90
C SER A 100 14.12 10.05 13.08
N GLN A 101 14.65 9.40 12.04
CA GLN A 101 15.99 8.79 12.14
C GLN A 101 17.08 9.80 11.73
N PRO A 102 17.94 10.28 12.66
CA PRO A 102 19.13 11.03 12.29
C PRO A 102 20.17 10.09 11.65
N SER A 103 20.77 10.54 10.55
CA SER A 103 21.95 9.93 9.93
C SER A 103 23.06 9.82 10.96
N VAL A 104 23.44 8.60 11.35
CA VAL A 104 24.61 8.38 12.21
C VAL A 104 25.85 8.77 11.40
N PRO A 105 26.71 9.72 11.86
CA PRO A 105 27.97 9.98 11.21
C PRO A 105 28.90 8.78 11.44
N ASN A 106 29.39 8.20 10.35
CA ASN A 106 30.47 7.24 10.36
C ASN A 106 31.72 7.89 10.99
N GLN A 107 32.04 7.56 12.24
CA GLN A 107 33.33 7.89 12.84
C GLN A 107 34.24 6.67 12.67
N GLY A 108 35.11 6.77 11.67
CA GLY A 108 36.19 5.82 11.44
C GLY A 108 37.19 5.80 12.59
N GLY A 109 37.74 4.61 12.83
CA GLY A 109 38.99 4.38 13.54
C GLY A 109 40.07 3.94 12.56
#